data_AF-A0A963E9J3-F1
#
_entry.id   AF-A0A963E9J3-F1
#
_cell.length_a   1.000
_cell.length_b   1.000
_cell.length_c   1.000
_cell.angle_alpha   90.00
_cell.angle_beta   90.00
_cell.angle_gamma   90.00
#
_symmetry.space_group_name_H-M   'P 1'
#
loop_
_entity.id
_entity.type
_entity.pdbx_description
1 polymer ?
#
loop_
_entity_poly.entity_id
_entity_poly.type
_entity_poly.pdbx_seq_one_letter_code
_entity_poly.pdbx_strand_id
1 'polypeptide(L)'
;AELDELAPDYAMVLAELLSLLQRVALAQVLPDAVSEDGVADPEDLRQLARALPPEDVQLFHQIALLGRRDLPLMPEPRGGFEMILLRMLCFRPAAWEIATPVPPETRPVPVPTIAPASRPAPLASEVPTQVTASEWGTLVGQLKLTGIAKQVAMNCALIERQGNDFRLALEPGHAQLFNKSIEDRLKAALEQQLGAPVGLRFQVGGTVEETPARQRFQQQAERQQVAAERIAQDPHVRDMRKTFGAQIVTVHPLDESDG
;
A
#
# COMPACT_ATOMS: atom_id res chain seq x y z
N ALA A 1 8.79 41.70 12.23
CA ALA A 1 7.99 40.93 11.25
C ALA A 1 8.80 40.79 9.96
N GLU A 2 10.02 40.26 10.07
CA GLU A 2 11.02 40.25 8.97
C GLU A 2 11.78 38.91 8.88
N LEU A 3 11.31 37.87 9.58
CA LEU A 3 11.95 36.54 9.58
C LEU A 3 11.17 35.46 8.79
N ASP A 4 10.00 35.81 8.24
CA ASP A 4 9.16 34.89 7.45
C ASP A 4 9.39 34.99 5.93
N GLU A 5 10.18 35.96 5.46
CA GLU A 5 10.29 36.29 4.03
C GLU A 5 11.36 35.50 3.26
N LEU A 6 12.08 34.61 3.94
CA LEU A 6 13.20 33.82 3.39
C LEU A 6 12.99 32.31 3.45
N ALA A 7 11.81 31.84 3.90
CA ALA A 7 11.51 30.42 3.87
C ALA A 7 11.30 30.00 2.40
N PRO A 8 12.19 29.16 1.81
CA PRO A 8 11.96 28.66 0.46
C PRO A 8 10.63 27.90 0.44
N ASP A 9 9.85 28.07 -0.62
CA ASP A 9 8.65 27.29 -0.83
C ASP A 9 9.07 25.83 -1.09
N TYR A 10 9.08 25.03 -0.01
CA TYR A 10 9.50 23.63 -0.05
C TYR A 10 8.63 22.79 -0.98
N ALA A 11 7.38 23.19 -1.23
CA ALA A 11 6.52 22.51 -2.20
C ALA A 11 7.00 22.79 -3.63
N MET A 12 7.42 24.02 -3.92
CA MET A 12 8.04 24.38 -5.20
C MET A 12 9.39 23.69 -5.39
N VAL A 13 10.26 23.69 -4.37
CA VAL A 13 11.54 22.97 -4.42
C VAL A 13 11.33 21.48 -4.69
N LEU A 14 10.33 20.87 -4.05
CA LEU A 14 10.00 19.47 -4.27
C LEU A 14 9.40 19.21 -5.66
N ALA A 15 8.65 20.18 -6.22
CA ALA A 15 8.16 20.12 -7.59
C ALA A 15 9.30 20.21 -8.63
N GLU A 16 10.32 21.03 -8.37
CA GLU A 16 11.53 21.10 -9.17
C GLU A 16 12.33 19.80 -9.09
N LEU A 17 12.51 19.24 -7.89
CA LEU A 17 13.17 17.95 -7.69
C LEU A 17 12.43 16.82 -8.45
N LEU A 18 11.10 16.77 -8.37
CA LEU A 18 10.29 15.82 -9.13
C LEU A 18 10.51 15.95 -10.64
N SER A 19 10.53 17.18 -11.14
CA SER A 19 10.75 17.46 -12.55
C SER A 19 12.16 17.04 -12.99
N LEU A 20 13.17 17.25 -12.15
CA LEU A 20 14.54 16.80 -12.40
C LEU A 20 14.62 15.26 -12.44
N LEU A 21 14.07 14.57 -11.43
CA LEU A 21 14.06 13.10 -11.38
C LEU A 21 13.33 12.49 -12.59
N GLN A 22 12.21 13.09 -13.01
CA GLN A 22 11.49 12.66 -14.21
C GLN A 22 12.32 12.82 -15.48
N ARG A 23 13.08 13.91 -15.60
CA ARG A 23 14.00 14.13 -16.74
C ARG A 23 15.16 13.15 -16.72
N VAL A 24 15.73 12.86 -15.55
CA VAL A 24 16.78 11.84 -15.40
C VAL A 24 16.24 10.48 -15.83
N ALA A 25 15.04 10.10 -15.37
CA ALA A 25 14.40 8.85 -15.79
C ALA A 25 14.16 8.79 -17.30
N LEU A 26 13.72 9.91 -17.90
CA LEU A 26 13.54 9.99 -19.36
C LEU A 26 14.88 9.83 -20.09
N ALA A 27 15.95 10.48 -19.61
CA ALA A 27 17.29 10.38 -20.18
C ALA A 27 17.87 8.96 -20.09
N GLN A 28 17.50 8.18 -19.07
CA GLN A 28 17.90 6.77 -18.94
C GLN A 28 17.22 5.87 -19.98
N VAL A 29 15.97 6.14 -20.33
CA VAL A 29 15.19 5.34 -21.29
C VAL A 29 15.41 5.80 -22.73
N LEU A 30 15.51 7.12 -22.94
CA LEU A 30 15.65 7.77 -24.25
C LEU A 30 16.80 8.79 -24.23
N PRO A 31 18.06 8.34 -24.34
CA PRO A 31 19.23 9.23 -24.28
C PRO A 31 19.23 10.30 -25.36
N ASP A 32 18.74 9.97 -26.57
CA ASP A 32 18.72 10.86 -27.74
C ASP A 32 17.58 11.89 -27.70
N ALA A 33 16.62 11.74 -26.78
CA ALA A 33 15.47 12.63 -26.64
C ALA A 33 15.73 13.81 -25.68
N VAL A 34 16.91 13.86 -25.07
CA VAL A 34 17.32 14.96 -24.18
C VAL A 34 17.65 16.18 -25.05
N SER A 35 16.66 17.04 -25.29
CA SER A 35 16.82 18.28 -26.04
C SER A 35 17.73 19.26 -25.30
N GLU A 36 18.59 19.98 -26.04
CA GLU A 36 19.49 21.01 -25.50
C GLU A 36 18.75 22.29 -25.06
N ASP A 37 17.45 22.40 -25.37
CA ASP A 37 16.61 23.58 -25.09
C ASP A 37 16.03 23.62 -23.66
N GLY A 38 16.51 22.75 -22.76
CA GLY A 38 16.01 22.61 -21.39
C GLY A 38 16.61 23.60 -20.38
N VAL A 39 15.92 23.77 -19.23
CA VAL A 39 16.38 24.59 -18.09
C VAL A 39 17.61 24.01 -17.37
N ALA A 40 17.87 22.70 -17.55
CA ALA A 40 19.00 22.01 -16.93
C ALA A 40 20.04 21.67 -18.01
N ASP A 41 21.32 21.79 -17.68
CA ASP A 41 22.41 21.44 -18.58
C ASP A 41 22.28 19.96 -19.01
N PRO A 42 22.22 19.67 -20.32
CA PRO A 42 22.07 18.31 -20.82
C PRO A 42 23.25 17.39 -20.43
N GLU A 43 24.44 17.93 -20.17
CA GLU A 43 25.58 17.16 -19.68
C GLU A 43 25.37 16.70 -18.23
N ASP A 44 24.95 17.61 -17.35
CA ASP A 44 24.66 17.30 -15.94
C ASP A 44 23.54 16.26 -15.83
N LEU A 45 22.50 16.38 -16.67
CA LEU A 45 21.41 15.42 -16.70
C LEU A 45 21.89 14.03 -17.14
N ARG A 46 22.76 13.96 -18.15
CA ARG A 46 23.39 12.71 -18.61
C ARG A 46 24.31 12.12 -17.55
N GLN A 47 25.03 12.96 -16.80
CA GLN A 47 25.86 12.52 -15.70
C GLN A 47 25.02 11.91 -14.58
N LEU A 48 23.93 12.57 -14.17
CA LEU A 48 22.99 12.06 -13.18
C LEU A 48 22.32 10.75 -13.62
N ALA A 49 21.91 10.66 -14.89
CA ALA A 49 21.32 9.46 -15.47
C ALA A 49 22.26 8.25 -15.43
N ARG A 50 23.58 8.47 -15.54
CA ARG A 50 24.61 7.43 -15.41
C ARG A 50 24.98 7.12 -13.96
N ALA A 51 24.95 8.12 -13.08
CA ALA A 51 25.37 7.98 -11.69
C ALA A 51 24.30 7.33 -10.80
N LEU A 52 23.01 7.51 -11.12
CA LEU A 52 21.90 6.95 -10.35
C LEU A 52 21.36 5.68 -11.01
N PRO A 53 21.21 4.56 -10.28
CA PRO A 53 20.47 3.41 -10.77
C PRO A 53 19.02 3.78 -11.12
N PRO A 54 18.42 3.21 -12.18
CA PRO A 54 17.04 3.51 -12.56
C PRO A 54 16.03 3.19 -11.45
N GLU A 55 16.27 2.14 -10.66
CA GLU A 55 15.46 1.79 -9.49
C GLU A 55 15.48 2.88 -8.41
N ASP A 56 16.64 3.51 -8.17
CA ASP A 56 16.78 4.60 -7.22
C ASP A 56 16.06 5.86 -7.71
N VAL A 57 16.17 6.18 -9.01
CA VAL A 57 15.48 7.33 -9.61
C VAL A 57 13.96 7.17 -9.47
N GLN A 58 13.43 5.98 -9.77
CA GLN A 58 11.99 5.70 -9.61
C GLN A 58 11.54 5.76 -8.15
N LEU A 59 12.35 5.21 -7.24
CA LEU A 59 12.05 5.24 -5.80
C LEU A 59 12.05 6.66 -5.24
N PHE A 60 13.04 7.48 -5.59
CA PHE A 60 13.10 8.88 -5.18
C PHE A 60 11.94 9.68 -5.75
N HIS A 61 11.57 9.43 -7.01
CA HIS A 61 10.40 10.05 -7.61
C HIS A 61 9.13 9.71 -6.83
N GLN A 62 8.96 8.44 -6.44
CA GLN A 62 7.80 8.01 -5.65
C GLN A 62 7.78 8.63 -4.25
N ILE A 63 8.93 8.71 -3.59
CA ILE A 63 9.07 9.33 -2.26
C ILE A 63 8.77 10.83 -2.33
N ALA A 64 9.28 11.55 -3.34
CA ALA A 64 8.96 12.97 -3.54
C ALA A 64 7.49 13.19 -3.87
N LEU A 65 6.87 12.33 -4.68
CA LEU A 65 5.46 12.47 -5.06
C LEU A 65 4.56 12.33 -3.83
N LEU A 66 4.86 11.32 -2.99
CA LEU A 66 4.19 11.12 -1.71
C LEU A 66 4.44 12.30 -0.77
N GLY A 67 5.70 12.73 -0.67
CA GLY A 67 6.11 13.88 0.11
C GLY A 67 5.35 15.14 -0.24
N ARG A 68 5.19 15.46 -1.53
CA ARG A 68 4.49 16.67 -1.99
C ARG A 68 3.01 16.65 -1.64
N ARG A 69 2.38 15.47 -1.70
CA ARG A 69 0.99 15.28 -1.29
C ARG A 69 0.81 15.50 0.21
N ASP A 70 1.76 15.03 1.00
CA ASP A 70 1.67 14.99 2.46
C ASP A 70 2.26 16.25 3.12
N LEU A 71 3.11 17.02 2.44
CA LEU A 71 3.79 18.22 2.95
C LEU A 71 2.84 19.27 3.56
N PRO A 72 1.67 19.59 2.95
CA PRO A 72 0.73 20.55 3.54
C PRO A 72 0.07 20.05 4.84
N LEU A 73 0.13 18.75 5.11
CA LEU A 73 -0.41 18.12 6.32
C LEU A 73 0.62 18.08 7.46
N MET A 74 1.87 18.44 7.19
CA MET A 74 2.94 18.38 8.16
C MET A 74 2.94 19.60 9.07
N PRO A 75 3.21 19.43 10.39
CA PRO A 75 3.16 20.53 11.35
C PRO A 75 4.20 21.63 11.08
N GLU A 76 5.31 21.28 10.40
CA GLU A 76 6.34 22.23 10.00
C GLU A 76 6.87 21.84 8.59
N PRO A 77 6.73 22.70 7.57
CA PRO A 77 7.09 22.37 6.18
C PRO A 77 8.56 22.03 5.97
N ARG A 78 9.49 22.70 6.65
CA ARG A 78 10.92 22.45 6.50
C ARG A 78 11.29 21.06 7.02
N GLY A 79 10.88 20.72 8.24
CA GLY A 79 11.09 19.40 8.83
C GLY A 79 10.41 18.30 8.00
N GLY A 80 9.27 18.62 7.39
CA GLY A 80 8.62 17.74 6.43
C GLY A 80 9.46 17.44 5.19
N PHE A 81 10.02 18.48 4.58
CA PHE A 81 10.94 18.37 3.46
C PHE A 81 12.22 17.59 3.83
N GLU A 82 12.81 17.89 4.98
CA GLU A 82 13.99 17.17 5.50
C GLU A 82 13.69 15.67 5.68
N MET A 83 12.52 15.31 6.22
CA MET A 83 12.11 13.91 6.37
C MET A 83 11.89 13.20 5.02
N ILE A 84 11.44 13.92 4.00
CA ILE A 84 11.30 13.37 2.64
C ILE A 84 12.68 13.06 2.04
N LEU A 85 13.65 13.98 2.18
CA LEU A 85 15.03 13.76 1.71
C LEU A 85 15.72 12.62 2.48
N LEU A 86 15.53 12.55 3.80
CA LEU A 86 16.04 11.45 4.61
C LEU A 86 15.46 10.10 4.16
N ARG A 87 14.18 10.04 3.83
CA ARG A 87 13.57 8.82 3.27
C ARG A 87 14.23 8.42 1.95
N MET A 88 14.50 9.37 1.05
CA MET A 88 15.24 9.06 -0.19
C MET A 88 16.62 8.47 0.12
N LEU A 89 17.35 9.05 1.06
CA LEU A 89 18.68 8.55 1.42
C LEU A 89 18.65 7.18 2.12
N CYS A 90 17.66 6.93 2.99
CA CYS A 90 17.54 5.68 3.74
C CYS A 90 16.98 4.53 2.90
N PHE A 91 16.10 4.81 1.95
CA PHE A 91 15.49 3.81 1.09
C PHE A 91 16.17 3.83 -0.28
N ARG A 92 17.40 3.31 -0.34
CA ARG A 92 18.08 2.97 -1.60
C ARG A 92 18.19 1.45 -1.70
N PRO A 93 17.55 0.79 -2.68
CA PRO A 93 17.84 -0.62 -2.97
C PRO A 93 19.36 -0.79 -3.15
N ALA A 94 19.90 -1.81 -2.48
CA ALA A 94 21.31 -1.88 -2.10
C ALA A 94 22.31 -1.62 -3.25
N ALA A 95 23.02 -0.50 -3.18
CA ALA A 95 24.28 -0.27 -3.90
C ALA A 95 25.34 0.52 -3.09
N TRP A 96 25.08 0.87 -1.83
CA TRP A 96 26.06 1.53 -0.98
C TRP A 96 26.19 0.80 0.36
N GLU A 97 27.18 -0.08 0.42
CA GLU A 97 27.78 -0.54 1.66
C GLU A 97 28.33 0.67 2.44
N ILE A 98 27.52 1.29 3.30
CA ILE A 98 28.10 1.88 4.51
C ILE A 98 28.29 0.74 5.48
N ALA A 99 29.49 0.17 5.45
CA ALA A 99 30.00 -0.67 6.50
C ALA A 99 30.01 0.12 7.82
N THR A 100 28.99 -0.11 8.64
CA THR A 100 29.16 -0.56 10.03
C THR A 100 27.92 -1.37 10.41
N PRO A 101 28.04 -2.69 10.62
CA PRO A 101 26.98 -3.45 11.27
C PRO A 101 27.01 -3.07 12.75
N VAL A 102 26.04 -2.26 13.20
CA VAL A 102 25.68 -2.29 14.61
C VAL A 102 24.62 -3.39 14.74
N PRO A 103 24.90 -4.49 15.46
CA PRO A 103 23.91 -5.52 15.72
C PRO A 103 22.69 -4.89 16.41
N PRO A 104 21.45 -5.31 16.11
CA PRO A 104 20.33 -4.99 16.98
C PRO A 104 20.56 -5.71 18.31
N GLU A 105 21.15 -4.99 19.28
CA GLU A 105 21.17 -5.37 20.67
C GLU A 105 19.71 -5.39 21.14
N THR A 106 19.14 -6.59 21.11
CA THR A 106 17.83 -6.92 21.67
C THR A 106 17.93 -6.74 23.17
N ARG A 107 17.72 -5.52 23.64
CA ARG A 107 17.45 -5.25 25.05
C ARG A 107 15.94 -5.44 25.25
N PRO A 108 15.48 -6.52 25.90
CA PRO A 108 14.05 -6.71 26.15
C PRO A 108 13.59 -5.64 27.12
N VAL A 109 12.72 -4.75 26.64
CA VAL A 109 11.92 -3.89 27.52
C VAL A 109 10.95 -4.80 28.27
N PRO A 110 10.96 -4.82 29.62
CA PRO A 110 10.03 -5.62 30.38
C PRO A 110 8.64 -4.98 30.28
N VAL A 111 7.75 -5.65 29.55
CA VAL A 111 6.32 -5.34 29.55
C VAL A 111 5.78 -5.75 30.93
N PRO A 112 5.19 -4.84 31.72
CA PRO A 112 4.60 -5.23 32.99
C PRO A 112 3.45 -6.20 32.74
N THR A 113 3.58 -7.38 33.35
CA THR A 113 2.52 -8.37 33.47
C THR A 113 1.39 -7.77 34.31
N ILE A 114 0.23 -7.56 33.71
CA ILE A 114 -1.02 -7.38 34.46
C ILE A 114 -1.77 -8.71 34.37
N ALA A 115 -1.80 -9.41 35.50
CA ALA A 115 -2.61 -10.60 35.73
C ALA A 115 -4.11 -10.24 35.76
N PRO A 116 -5.01 -11.19 35.47
CA PRO A 116 -6.39 -10.92 35.11
C PRO A 116 -7.26 -10.74 36.36
N ALA A 117 -8.14 -9.76 36.36
CA ALA A 117 -9.20 -9.65 37.36
C ALA A 117 -10.54 -9.29 36.72
N SER A 118 -11.48 -10.22 36.88
CA SER A 118 -12.92 -10.02 36.99
C SER A 118 -13.71 -9.59 35.75
N ARG A 119 -14.22 -10.62 35.09
CA ARG A 119 -15.58 -10.73 34.55
C ARG A 119 -16.61 -9.88 35.33
N PRO A 120 -17.50 -9.19 34.61
CA PRO A 120 -18.93 -9.36 34.84
C PRO A 120 -19.57 -10.03 33.62
N ALA A 121 -20.35 -11.07 33.89
CA ALA A 121 -21.27 -11.67 32.94
C ALA A 121 -22.58 -10.82 32.89
N PRO A 122 -23.57 -11.18 32.07
CA PRO A 122 -23.83 -10.55 30.79
C PRO A 122 -25.17 -9.81 30.80
N LEU A 123 -25.28 -8.71 30.06
CA LEU A 123 -26.57 -8.22 29.60
C LEU A 123 -26.58 -8.30 28.09
N ALA A 124 -27.44 -9.20 27.63
CA ALA A 124 -27.76 -9.45 26.25
C ALA A 124 -27.98 -8.14 25.47
N SER A 125 -27.35 -8.07 24.30
CA SER A 125 -28.04 -7.61 23.10
C SER A 125 -27.63 -8.55 21.99
N GLU A 126 -28.65 -9.13 21.39
CA GLU A 126 -28.60 -10.26 20.50
C GLU A 126 -27.92 -9.91 19.17
N VAL A 127 -27.11 -10.87 18.70
CA VAL A 127 -26.65 -11.14 17.33
C VAL A 127 -27.87 -11.01 16.36
N PRO A 128 -27.76 -10.63 15.07
CA PRO A 128 -26.72 -11.10 14.14
C PRO A 128 -26.17 -10.03 13.17
N THR A 129 -24.97 -10.16 12.60
CA THR A 129 -24.80 -10.79 11.27
C THR A 129 -23.30 -10.79 10.93
N GLN A 130 -22.60 -11.91 11.16
CA GLN A 130 -21.23 -12.13 10.66
C GLN A 130 -21.22 -12.77 9.25
N VAL A 131 -22.15 -12.40 8.37
CA VAL A 131 -22.29 -13.03 7.03
C VAL A 131 -21.97 -12.08 5.86
N THR A 132 -21.81 -10.77 6.07
CA THR A 132 -21.84 -9.79 4.96
C THR A 132 -20.56 -9.67 4.12
N ALA A 133 -19.37 -9.89 4.69
CA ALA A 133 -18.12 -9.72 3.94
C ALA A 133 -17.92 -10.77 2.83
N SER A 134 -18.27 -12.03 3.12
CA SER A 134 -18.17 -13.16 2.17
C SER A 134 -19.21 -13.10 1.06
N GLU A 135 -20.42 -12.66 1.37
CA GLU A 135 -21.52 -12.51 0.41
C GLU A 135 -21.18 -11.45 -0.65
N TRP A 136 -20.65 -10.30 -0.24
CA TRP A 136 -20.24 -9.24 -1.17
C TRP A 136 -19.13 -9.71 -2.12
N GLY A 137 -18.11 -10.39 -1.59
CA GLY A 137 -17.01 -10.93 -2.41
C GLY A 137 -17.49 -11.93 -3.47
N THR A 138 -18.45 -12.78 -3.10
CA THR A 138 -19.07 -13.74 -4.04
C THR A 138 -19.90 -13.02 -5.10
N LEU A 139 -20.67 -12.00 -4.68
CA LEU A 139 -21.55 -11.23 -5.55
C LEU A 139 -20.75 -10.37 -6.55
N VAL A 140 -19.65 -9.74 -6.12
CA VAL A 140 -18.69 -9.03 -6.99
C VAL A 140 -17.99 -9.97 -7.97
N GLY A 141 -17.75 -11.24 -7.59
CA GLY A 141 -17.21 -12.25 -8.51
C GLY A 141 -18.17 -12.66 -9.63
N GLN A 142 -19.48 -12.62 -9.37
CA GLN A 142 -20.54 -12.94 -10.35
C GLN A 142 -20.92 -11.75 -11.23
N LEU A 143 -20.72 -10.53 -10.71
CA LEU A 143 -20.88 -9.29 -11.46
C LEU A 143 -19.86 -9.21 -12.60
N LYS A 144 -20.35 -9.15 -13.86
CA LYS A 144 -19.52 -8.92 -15.06
C LYS A 144 -19.04 -7.46 -15.19
N LEU A 145 -18.51 -6.91 -14.10
CA LEU A 145 -17.95 -5.56 -14.06
C LEU A 145 -16.57 -5.54 -14.73
N THR A 146 -16.28 -4.48 -15.48
CA THR A 146 -14.99 -4.28 -16.16
C THR A 146 -14.35 -2.93 -15.78
N GLY A 147 -13.02 -2.87 -15.84
CA GLY A 147 -12.23 -1.66 -15.59
C GLY A 147 -12.40 -1.08 -14.17
N ILE A 148 -12.53 0.25 -14.10
CA ILE A 148 -12.56 1.02 -12.85
C ILE A 148 -13.76 0.64 -11.97
N ALA A 149 -14.90 0.28 -12.55
CA ALA A 149 -16.09 -0.11 -11.77
C ALA A 149 -15.87 -1.40 -10.97
N LYS A 150 -15.14 -2.38 -11.54
CA LYS A 150 -14.73 -3.59 -10.84
C LYS A 150 -13.76 -3.26 -9.70
N GLN A 151 -12.80 -2.38 -9.95
CA GLN A 151 -11.83 -1.97 -8.94
C GLN A 151 -12.52 -1.28 -7.76
N VAL A 152 -13.49 -0.39 -8.00
CA VAL A 152 -14.27 0.23 -6.93
C VAL A 152 -15.08 -0.83 -6.17
N ALA A 153 -15.78 -1.74 -6.87
CA ALA A 153 -16.52 -2.83 -6.22
C ALA A 153 -15.65 -3.71 -5.31
N MET A 154 -14.41 -3.98 -5.73
CA MET A 154 -13.43 -4.78 -5.00
C MET A 154 -12.84 -4.06 -3.78
N ASN A 155 -12.76 -2.72 -3.82
CA ASN A 155 -12.25 -1.90 -2.73
C ASN A 155 -13.37 -1.30 -1.85
N CYS A 156 -14.62 -1.67 -2.13
CA CYS A 156 -15.77 -1.41 -1.27
C CYS A 156 -16.02 -2.62 -0.37
N ALA A 157 -16.39 -2.36 0.88
CA ALA A 157 -16.89 -3.37 1.79
C ALA A 157 -18.37 -3.14 2.08
N LEU A 158 -19.14 -4.23 2.13
CA LEU A 158 -20.54 -4.20 2.52
C LEU A 158 -20.66 -4.03 4.03
N ILE A 159 -21.15 -2.87 4.45
CA ILE A 159 -21.46 -2.57 5.85
C ILE A 159 -22.76 -3.25 6.24
N GLU A 160 -23.79 -3.06 5.42
CA GLU A 160 -25.16 -3.48 5.73
C GLU A 160 -25.93 -3.75 4.44
N ARG A 161 -26.78 -4.77 4.45
CA ARG A 161 -27.73 -5.06 3.38
C ARG A 161 -29.14 -5.16 3.95
N GLN A 162 -30.03 -4.26 3.52
CA GLN A 162 -31.44 -4.31 3.83
C GLN A 162 -32.22 -4.66 2.56
N GLY A 163 -32.39 -5.96 2.30
CA GLY A 163 -33.04 -6.46 1.09
C GLY A 163 -32.30 -6.06 -0.18
N ASN A 164 -32.80 -5.02 -0.84
CA ASN A 164 -32.27 -4.42 -2.07
C ASN A 164 -31.53 -3.09 -1.85
N ASP A 165 -31.42 -2.62 -0.62
CA ASP A 165 -30.58 -1.48 -0.27
C ASP A 165 -29.24 -1.97 0.28
N PHE A 166 -28.15 -1.52 -0.33
CA PHE A 166 -26.78 -1.86 0.04
C PHE A 166 -26.06 -0.62 0.58
N ARG A 167 -25.54 -0.73 1.80
CA ARG A 167 -24.65 0.26 2.39
C ARG A 167 -23.21 -0.20 2.22
N LEU A 168 -22.46 0.51 1.39
CA LEU A 168 -21.08 0.20 1.08
C LEU A 168 -20.16 1.25 1.73
N ALA A 169 -19.10 0.79 2.39
CA ALA A 169 -18.01 1.65 2.78
C ALA A 169 -16.95 1.63 1.69
N LEU A 170 -16.49 2.82 1.32
CA LEU A 170 -15.39 3.01 0.40
C LEU A 170 -14.18 3.55 1.15
N GLU A 171 -13.01 2.99 0.85
CA GLU A 171 -11.75 3.48 1.39
C GLU A 171 -11.47 4.92 0.90
N PRO A 172 -11.04 5.83 1.79
CA PRO A 172 -10.85 7.25 1.45
C PRO A 172 -9.86 7.49 0.30
N GLY A 173 -8.87 6.60 0.10
CA GLY A 173 -7.93 6.68 -1.03
C GLY A 173 -8.59 6.45 -2.40
N HIS A 174 -9.71 5.74 -2.46
CA HIS A 174 -10.45 5.44 -3.68
C HIS A 174 -11.71 6.30 -3.87
N ALA A 175 -12.05 7.14 -2.90
CA ALA A 175 -13.18 8.06 -2.97
C ALA A 175 -13.08 9.10 -4.09
N GLN A 176 -11.87 9.51 -4.48
CA GLN A 176 -11.68 10.45 -5.59
C GLN A 176 -11.94 9.82 -6.97
N LEU A 177 -11.78 8.50 -7.09
CA LEU A 177 -12.08 7.75 -8.31
C LEU A 177 -13.57 7.41 -8.40
N PHE A 178 -14.30 7.45 -7.29
CA PHE A 178 -15.73 7.22 -7.23
C PHE A 178 -16.48 8.41 -7.82
N ASN A 179 -17.28 8.14 -8.86
CA ASN A 179 -18.12 9.13 -9.51
C ASN A 179 -19.52 8.55 -9.76
N LYS A 180 -20.48 9.42 -10.05
CA LYS A 180 -21.88 9.02 -10.31
C LYS A 180 -22.01 7.97 -11.43
N SER A 181 -21.13 8.01 -12.44
CA SER A 181 -21.14 7.03 -13.53
C SER A 181 -20.73 5.62 -13.07
N ILE A 182 -19.81 5.51 -12.11
CA ILE A 182 -19.41 4.24 -11.51
C ILE A 182 -20.50 3.73 -10.58
N GLU A 183 -21.15 4.61 -9.81
CA GLU A 183 -22.33 4.27 -9.02
C GLU A 183 -23.46 3.73 -9.90
N ASP A 184 -23.80 4.42 -10.99
CA ASP A 184 -24.83 4.00 -11.94
C ASP A 184 -24.49 2.65 -12.58
N ARG A 185 -23.21 2.42 -12.92
CA ARG A 185 -22.75 1.12 -13.46
C ARG A 185 -22.81 0.00 -12.42
N LEU A 186 -22.43 0.28 -11.17
CA LEU A 186 -22.52 -0.69 -10.09
C LEU A 186 -23.99 -1.03 -9.80
N LYS A 187 -24.85 -0.02 -9.76
CA LYS A 187 -26.29 -0.15 -9.59
C LYS A 187 -26.89 -0.99 -10.71
N ALA A 188 -26.64 -0.64 -11.97
CA ALA A 188 -27.17 -1.38 -13.12
C ALA A 188 -26.71 -2.85 -13.13
N ALA A 189 -25.45 -3.10 -12.77
CA ALA A 189 -24.93 -4.46 -12.69
C ALA A 189 -25.58 -5.25 -11.54
N LEU A 190 -25.83 -4.62 -10.38
CA LEU A 190 -26.54 -5.21 -9.26
C LEU A 190 -28.01 -5.48 -9.60
N GLU A 191 -28.72 -4.53 -10.20
CA GLU A 191 -30.10 -4.70 -10.66
C GLU A 191 -30.23 -5.83 -11.68
N GLN A 192 -29.25 -5.97 -12.58
CA GLN A 192 -29.20 -7.05 -13.56
C GLN A 192 -28.98 -8.43 -12.90
N GLN A 193 -28.21 -8.51 -11.81
CA GLN A 193 -27.98 -9.78 -11.09
C GLN A 193 -29.12 -10.13 -10.13
N LEU A 194 -29.70 -9.15 -9.46
CA LEU A 194 -30.75 -9.34 -8.45
C LEU A 194 -32.17 -9.29 -9.04
N GLY A 195 -32.35 -8.79 -10.27
CA GLY A 195 -33.63 -8.71 -10.96
C GLY A 195 -34.63 -7.73 -10.34
N ALA A 196 -34.18 -6.84 -9.46
CA ALA A 196 -35.02 -5.90 -8.72
C ALA A 196 -34.25 -4.58 -8.49
N PRO A 197 -34.94 -3.42 -8.34
CA PRO A 197 -34.30 -2.12 -8.22
C PRO A 197 -33.42 -2.05 -6.97
N VAL A 198 -32.18 -1.59 -7.12
CA VAL A 198 -31.18 -1.62 -6.05
C VAL A 198 -30.85 -0.20 -5.59
N GLY A 199 -30.94 0.05 -4.29
CA GLY A 199 -30.45 1.27 -3.68
C GLY A 199 -29.01 1.10 -3.23
N LEU A 200 -28.13 2.02 -3.62
CA LEU A 200 -26.74 2.05 -3.15
C LEU A 200 -26.53 3.29 -2.30
N ARG A 201 -25.97 3.13 -1.10
CA ARG A 201 -25.45 4.23 -0.30
C ARG A 201 -23.98 4.01 -0.02
N PHE A 202 -23.16 4.95 -0.45
CA PHE A 202 -21.73 4.93 -0.18
C PHE A 202 -21.43 5.81 1.03
N GLN A 203 -20.68 5.25 1.99
CA GLN A 203 -20.13 5.99 3.11
C GLN A 203 -18.62 6.02 2.96
N VAL A 204 -18.08 7.21 2.70
CA VAL A 204 -16.62 7.44 2.64
C VAL A 204 -16.16 7.73 4.06
N GLY A 205 -15.27 6.88 4.57
CA GLY A 205 -14.81 7.00 5.95
C GLY A 205 -15.72 6.27 6.93
N GLY A 206 -15.10 5.32 7.63
CA GLY A 206 -15.68 4.43 8.61
C GLY A 206 -14.68 3.31 8.80
N THR A 207 -14.33 2.98 10.04
CA THR A 207 -13.51 1.82 10.37
C THR A 207 -14.26 0.56 9.93
N VAL A 208 -14.13 0.19 8.67
CA VAL A 208 -14.41 -1.16 8.21
C VAL A 208 -13.23 -2.00 8.65
N GLU A 209 -13.43 -2.75 9.73
CA GLU A 209 -12.36 -3.58 10.27
C GLU A 209 -11.91 -4.67 9.29
N GLU A 210 -12.75 -5.08 8.32
CA GLU A 210 -12.43 -6.12 7.35
C GLU A 210 -12.93 -5.80 5.93
N THR A 211 -12.08 -5.18 5.12
CA THR A 211 -12.27 -5.16 3.66
C THR A 211 -11.84 -6.51 3.05
N PRO A 212 -12.46 -6.97 1.94
CA PRO A 212 -12.06 -8.21 1.26
C PRO A 212 -10.59 -8.23 0.80
N ALA A 213 -10.02 -7.06 0.48
CA ALA A 213 -8.59 -6.92 0.19
C ALA A 213 -7.72 -7.25 1.41
N ARG A 214 -8.15 -6.84 2.61
CA ARG A 214 -7.48 -7.15 3.88
C ARG A 214 -7.61 -8.62 4.23
N GLN A 215 -8.76 -9.25 3.96
CA GLN A 215 -8.93 -10.71 4.12
C GLN A 215 -8.04 -11.51 3.16
N ARG A 216 -7.88 -11.09 1.90
CA ARG A 216 -6.95 -11.75 0.96
C ARG A 216 -5.50 -11.59 1.40
N PHE A 217 -5.11 -10.40 1.85
CA PHE A 217 -3.77 -10.16 2.38
C PHE A 217 -3.48 -11.03 3.62
N GLN A 218 -4.46 -11.14 4.53
CA GLN A 218 -4.37 -12.01 5.71
C GLN A 218 -4.31 -13.50 5.33
N GLN A 219 -5.18 -13.98 4.43
CA GLN A 219 -5.14 -15.38 3.97
C GLN A 219 -3.83 -15.71 3.26
N GLN A 220 -3.25 -14.78 2.49
CA GLN A 220 -1.97 -14.98 1.83
C GLN A 220 -0.82 -15.03 2.85
N ALA A 221 -0.85 -14.15 3.86
CA ALA A 221 0.11 -14.18 4.97
C ALA A 221 -0.01 -15.47 5.81
N GLU A 222 -1.22 -15.94 6.08
CA GLU A 222 -1.47 -17.17 6.81
C GLU A 222 -1.00 -18.39 6.02
N ARG A 223 -1.28 -18.44 4.70
CA ARG A 223 -0.73 -19.48 3.82
C ARG A 223 0.79 -19.48 3.79
N GLN A 224 1.44 -18.31 3.79
CA GLN A 224 2.89 -18.19 3.86
C GLN A 224 3.44 -18.72 5.19
N GLN A 225 2.78 -18.42 6.31
CA GLN A 225 3.19 -18.92 7.62
C GLN A 225 3.03 -20.45 7.70
N VAL A 226 1.89 -20.99 7.28
CA VAL A 226 1.67 -22.45 7.27
C VAL A 226 2.67 -23.15 6.35
N ALA A 227 2.96 -22.61 5.17
CA ALA A 227 3.98 -23.17 4.28
C ALA A 227 5.39 -23.12 4.90
N ALA A 228 5.76 -22.00 5.53
CA ALA A 228 7.04 -21.84 6.21
C ALA A 228 7.18 -22.80 7.40
N GLU A 229 6.13 -22.99 8.19
CA GLU A 229 6.10 -23.92 9.32
C GLU A 229 6.22 -25.37 8.84
N ARG A 230 5.53 -25.76 7.77
CA ARG A 230 5.63 -27.11 7.20
C ARG A 230 7.03 -27.40 6.69
N ILE A 231 7.68 -26.45 6.02
CA ILE A 231 9.07 -26.59 5.56
C ILE A 231 10.04 -26.61 6.74
N ALA A 232 9.80 -25.81 7.78
CA ALA A 232 10.63 -25.82 8.99
C ALA A 232 10.51 -27.13 9.80
N GLN A 233 9.36 -27.80 9.73
CA GLN A 233 9.09 -29.08 10.35
C GLN A 233 9.44 -30.28 9.45
N ASP A 234 9.85 -30.04 8.20
CA ASP A 234 10.22 -31.09 7.27
C ASP A 234 11.49 -31.83 7.76
N PRO A 235 11.44 -33.18 7.89
CA PRO A 235 12.58 -33.97 8.35
C PRO A 235 13.85 -33.76 7.52
N HIS A 236 13.74 -33.66 6.20
CA HIS A 236 14.88 -33.47 5.29
C HIS A 236 15.50 -32.08 5.43
N VAL A 237 14.67 -31.04 5.61
CA VAL A 237 15.15 -29.66 5.83
C VAL A 237 15.86 -29.55 7.18
N ARG A 238 15.33 -30.22 8.21
CA ARG A 238 15.96 -30.28 9.53
C ARG A 238 17.31 -31.01 9.48
N ASP A 239 17.40 -32.11 8.74
CA ASP A 239 18.64 -32.86 8.54
C ASP A 239 19.67 -32.07 7.73
N MET A 240 19.25 -31.33 6.69
CA MET A 240 20.12 -30.42 5.94
C MET A 240 20.65 -29.27 6.80
N ARG A 241 19.78 -28.63 7.60
CA ARG A 241 20.20 -27.56 8.51
C ARG A 241 21.18 -28.05 9.57
N LYS A 242 20.97 -29.26 10.09
CA LYS A 242 21.83 -29.88 11.11
C LYS A 242 23.16 -30.37 10.55
N THR A 243 23.17 -30.90 9.32
CA THR A 243 24.37 -31.52 8.71
C THR A 243 25.22 -30.50 7.96
N PHE A 244 24.60 -29.51 7.31
CA PHE A 244 25.27 -28.59 6.39
C PHE A 244 25.20 -27.12 6.79
N GLY A 245 24.61 -26.79 7.95
CA GLY A 245 24.46 -25.39 8.38
C GLY A 245 23.60 -24.54 7.44
N ALA A 246 22.74 -25.19 6.64
CA ALA A 246 21.95 -24.53 5.61
C ALA A 246 20.94 -23.53 6.22
N GLN A 247 20.83 -22.35 5.62
CA GLN A 247 19.84 -21.33 6.00
C GLN A 247 18.73 -21.27 4.95
N ILE A 248 17.48 -21.17 5.40
CA ILE A 248 16.32 -21.00 4.52
C ILE A 248 16.29 -19.52 4.11
N VAL A 249 16.56 -19.24 2.83
CA VAL A 249 16.62 -17.87 2.31
C VAL A 249 15.23 -17.32 2.02
N THR A 250 14.37 -18.09 1.33
CA THR A 250 12.98 -17.70 1.02
C THR A 250 12.12 -18.95 0.77
N VAL A 251 10.91 -18.99 1.32
CA VAL A 251 9.92 -20.04 1.03
C VAL A 251 8.92 -19.50 0.01
N HIS A 252 8.94 -20.04 -1.21
CA HIS A 252 7.93 -19.76 -2.22
C HIS A 252 6.91 -20.92 -2.23
N PRO A 253 5.62 -20.69 -1.96
CA PRO A 253 4.62 -21.71 -2.20
C PRO A 253 4.58 -21.99 -3.71
N LEU A 254 4.75 -23.26 -4.10
CA LEU A 254 4.49 -23.68 -5.47
C LEU A 254 2.98 -23.55 -5.70
N ASP A 255 2.58 -22.58 -6.51
CA ASP A 255 1.25 -22.57 -7.08
C ASP A 255 1.09 -23.85 -7.93
N GLU A 256 0.06 -24.65 -7.64
CA GLU A 256 -0.44 -25.72 -8.52
C GLU A 256 -1.08 -25.13 -9.79
N SER A 257 -0.33 -24.31 -10.53
CA SER A 257 -0.70 -23.87 -11.87
C SER A 257 0.51 -23.79 -12.81
N ASP A 258 1.28 -24.86 -12.87
CA ASP A 258 1.88 -25.28 -14.12
C ASP A 258 1.69 -26.80 -14.23
N GLY A 259 0.98 -27.20 -15.30
CA GLY A 259 0.71 -28.60 -15.61
C GLY A 259 1.92 -29.34 -16.15
#